data_AF-A0A2V9TJD1-F1
#
_entry.id   AF-A0A2V9TJD1-F1
#
_cell.length_a   1.000
_cell.length_b   1.000
_cell.length_c   1.000
_cell.angle_alpha   90.00
_cell.angle_beta   90.00
_cell.angle_gamma   90.00
#
_symmetry.space_group_name_H-M   'P 1'
#
loop_
_entity.id
_entity.type
_entity.pdbx_description
1 polymer ?
#
loop_
_entity_poly.entity_id
_entity_poly.type
_entity_poly.pdbx_seq_one_letter_code
_entity_poly.pdbx_strand_id
1 'polypeptide(L)'
;MQKLSETLPEAEVRPVRQIMEGEARVLGRTQATLLATAILIILTATLCVLATLTGWVYDRQRDFAIMKALGASQRLISGFLAAEAVLLGALGAVIGFGFGIGGAAWIGRANFHAPVVPRFSVFPTILAGSVAVALIAAILPIFLLRRVQPAMILRGE
;
A
#
# COMPACT_ATOMS: atom_id res chain seq x y z
N MET A 1 -37.90 27.86 18.72
CA MET A 1 -38.27 27.67 17.29
C MET A 1 -39.64 28.23 16.92
N GLN A 2 -40.55 28.48 17.89
CA GLN A 2 -41.92 28.92 17.61
C GLN A 2 -42.12 30.44 17.45
N LYS A 3 -41.06 31.25 17.59
CA LYS A 3 -41.13 32.74 17.60
C LYS A 3 -40.46 33.41 16.39
N LEU A 4 -39.99 32.65 15.40
CA LEU A 4 -39.33 33.19 14.19
C LEU A 4 -40.14 32.93 12.90
N SER A 5 -41.31 32.30 13.01
CA SER A 5 -42.17 31.95 11.87
C SER A 5 -43.25 32.98 11.55
N GLU A 6 -43.40 34.04 12.35
CA GLU A 6 -44.49 35.02 12.19
C GLU A 6 -44.11 36.28 11.40
N THR A 7 -42.83 36.48 11.03
CA THR A 7 -42.40 37.79 10.49
C THR A 7 -41.87 37.80 9.05
N LEU A 8 -41.75 36.66 8.35
CA LEU A 8 -41.27 36.64 6.95
C LEU A 8 -41.94 35.50 6.14
N PRO A 9 -43.03 35.77 5.40
CA PRO A 9 -43.80 34.76 4.65
C PRO A 9 -43.21 34.37 3.29
N GLU A 10 -42.10 34.96 2.83
CA GLU A 10 -41.51 34.72 1.51
C GLU A 10 -40.04 34.23 1.51
N ALA A 11 -39.52 33.78 2.64
CA ALA A 11 -38.24 33.07 2.66
C ALA A 11 -38.52 31.56 2.71
N GLU A 12 -38.45 30.89 1.55
CA GLU A 12 -38.41 29.44 1.44
C GLU A 12 -37.15 28.92 2.19
N VAL A 13 -37.28 28.72 3.50
CA VAL A 13 -36.25 28.14 4.35
C VAL A 13 -36.11 26.66 3.99
N ARG A 14 -35.36 26.38 2.93
CA ARG A 14 -34.90 25.02 2.62
C ARG A 14 -33.85 24.62 3.65
N PRO A 15 -34.08 23.56 4.45
CA PRO A 15 -33.11 23.12 5.44
C PRO A 15 -31.89 22.53 4.72
N VAL A 16 -30.79 23.27 4.72
CA VAL A 16 -29.45 22.87 4.21
C VAL A 16 -28.96 21.52 4.77
N ARG A 17 -29.55 21.01 5.86
CA ARG A 17 -29.22 19.71 6.46
C ARG A 17 -29.61 18.49 5.61
N GLN A 18 -30.72 18.52 4.86
CA GLN A 18 -31.17 17.35 4.09
C GLN A 18 -30.33 17.10 2.83
N ILE A 19 -29.72 18.14 2.24
CA ILE A 19 -28.81 18.00 1.09
C ILE A 19 -27.45 17.47 1.55
N MET A 20 -26.97 17.92 2.72
CA MET A 20 -25.70 17.47 3.30
C MET A 20 -25.73 16.00 3.72
N GLU A 21 -26.84 15.49 4.24
CA GLU A 21 -26.97 14.06 4.60
C GLU A 21 -27.08 13.14 3.37
N GLY A 22 -27.69 13.63 2.28
CA GLY A 22 -27.76 12.93 0.99
C GLY A 22 -26.40 12.89 0.28
N GLU A 23 -25.71 14.02 0.17
CA GLU A 23 -24.34 14.10 -0.39
C GLU A 23 -23.33 13.35 0.46
N ALA A 24 -23.38 13.46 1.80
CA ALA A 24 -22.48 12.71 2.69
C ALA A 24 -22.67 11.20 2.55
N ARG A 25 -23.89 10.73 2.27
CA ARG A 25 -24.16 9.31 2.04
C ARG A 25 -23.58 8.83 0.71
N VAL A 26 -23.65 9.63 -0.36
CA VAL A 26 -23.10 9.29 -1.68
C VAL A 26 -21.56 9.41 -1.69
N LEU A 27 -21.01 10.45 -1.08
CA LEU A 27 -19.57 10.63 -0.87
C LEU A 27 -19.00 9.51 0.02
N GLY A 28 -19.69 9.16 1.10
CA GLY A 28 -19.30 8.04 1.96
C GLY A 28 -19.35 6.70 1.22
N ARG A 29 -20.34 6.47 0.35
CA ARG A 29 -20.46 5.24 -0.45
C ARG A 29 -19.32 5.11 -1.46
N THR A 30 -19.02 6.18 -2.19
CA THR A 30 -17.93 6.20 -3.19
C THR A 30 -16.55 6.08 -2.52
N GLN A 31 -16.34 6.77 -1.40
CA GLN A 31 -15.13 6.63 -0.60
C GLN A 31 -14.96 5.19 -0.06
N ALA A 32 -16.03 4.57 0.43
CA ALA A 32 -16.00 3.19 0.92
C ALA A 32 -15.61 2.20 -0.19
N THR A 33 -16.17 2.34 -1.40
CA THR A 33 -15.79 1.48 -2.53
C THR A 33 -14.34 1.69 -2.95
N LEU A 34 -13.85 2.94 -2.98
CA LEU A 34 -12.45 3.23 -3.29
C LEU A 34 -11.49 2.64 -2.24
N LEU A 35 -11.82 2.76 -0.96
CA LEU A 35 -11.03 2.16 0.12
C LEU A 35 -11.04 0.63 0.03
N ALA A 36 -12.19 0.01 -0.24
CA ALA A 36 -12.28 -1.43 -0.42
C ALA A 36 -11.39 -1.92 -1.59
N THR A 37 -11.44 -1.24 -2.74
CA THR A 37 -10.58 -1.57 -3.88
C THR A 37 -9.10 -1.32 -3.57
N ALA A 38 -8.76 -0.24 -2.86
CA ALA A 38 -7.39 0.03 -2.44
C ALA A 38 -6.84 -1.08 -1.53
N ILE A 39 -7.63 -1.57 -0.59
CA ILE A 39 -7.26 -2.70 0.28
C ILE A 39 -7.00 -3.96 -0.57
N LEU A 40 -7.87 -4.27 -1.53
CA LEU A 40 -7.67 -5.39 -2.44
C LEU A 40 -6.37 -5.27 -3.24
N ILE A 41 -6.08 -4.08 -3.78
CA ILE A 41 -4.83 -3.82 -4.51
C ILE A 41 -3.62 -4.03 -3.61
N ILE A 42 -3.65 -3.51 -2.38
CA ILE A 42 -2.56 -3.69 -1.41
C ILE A 42 -2.36 -5.17 -1.11
N LEU A 43 -3.44 -5.94 -0.90
CA LEU A 43 -3.36 -7.38 -0.69
C LEU A 43 -2.73 -8.10 -1.88
N THR A 44 -3.19 -7.82 -3.11
CA THR A 44 -2.63 -8.44 -4.33
C THR A 44 -1.17 -8.06 -4.53
N ALA A 45 -0.79 -6.81 -4.30
CA ALA A 45 0.60 -6.36 -4.37
C ALA A 45 1.47 -7.06 -3.33
N THR A 46 0.97 -7.23 -2.10
CA THR A 46 1.65 -7.97 -1.02
C THR A 46 1.89 -9.41 -1.44
N LEU A 47 0.88 -10.07 -2.01
CA LEU A 47 1.00 -11.44 -2.52
C LEU A 47 1.98 -11.55 -3.68
N CYS A 48 2.02 -10.55 -4.57
CA CYS A 48 2.95 -10.50 -5.68
C CYS A 48 4.40 -10.41 -5.19
N VAL A 49 4.70 -9.46 -4.28
CA VAL A 49 6.03 -9.33 -3.66
C VAL A 49 6.41 -10.61 -2.94
N LEU A 50 5.48 -11.19 -2.18
CA LEU A 50 5.68 -12.47 -1.51
C LEU A 50 6.09 -13.57 -2.49
N ALA A 51 5.34 -13.73 -3.59
CA ALA A 51 5.62 -14.75 -4.60
C ALA A 51 6.98 -14.54 -5.26
N THR A 52 7.34 -13.29 -5.58
CA THR A 52 8.64 -12.94 -6.18
C THR A 52 9.80 -13.26 -5.24
N LEU A 53 9.73 -12.80 -3.98
CA LEU A 53 10.79 -13.07 -3.00
C LEU A 53 10.93 -14.56 -2.73
N THR A 54 9.80 -15.28 -2.65
CA THR A 54 9.80 -16.72 -2.46
C THR A 54 10.44 -17.44 -3.65
N GLY A 55 10.06 -17.09 -4.88
CA GLY A 55 10.65 -17.66 -6.10
C GLY A 55 12.16 -17.43 -6.19
N TRP A 56 12.60 -16.21 -5.91
CA TRP A 56 14.03 -15.86 -5.90
C TRP A 56 14.83 -16.69 -4.87
N VAL A 57 14.24 -16.93 -3.70
CA VAL A 57 14.84 -17.77 -2.66
C VAL A 57 14.95 -19.23 -3.12
N TYR A 58 13.95 -19.76 -3.82
CA TYR A 58 14.00 -21.11 -4.39
C TYR A 58 15.10 -21.26 -5.44
N ASP A 59 15.23 -20.30 -6.35
CA ASP A 59 16.27 -20.33 -7.39
C ASP A 59 17.68 -20.24 -6.78
N ARG A 60 17.83 -19.44 -5.72
CA ARG A 60 19.12 -19.20 -5.02
C ARG A 60 19.39 -20.19 -3.87
N GLN A 61 18.55 -21.21 -3.69
CA GLN A 61 18.60 -22.10 -2.51
C GLN A 61 19.92 -22.88 -2.41
N ARG A 62 20.51 -23.26 -3.55
CA ARG A 62 21.81 -23.95 -3.61
C ARG A 62 22.95 -23.05 -3.14
N ASP A 63 22.97 -21.79 -3.58
CA ASP A 63 23.96 -20.81 -3.15
C ASP A 63 23.87 -20.58 -1.63
N PHE A 64 22.65 -20.47 -1.10
CA PHE A 64 22.43 -20.33 0.35
C PHE A 64 22.89 -21.56 1.13
N ALA A 65 22.73 -22.78 0.58
CA ALA A 65 23.19 -24.00 1.21
C ALA A 65 24.74 -24.05 1.28
N ILE A 66 25.43 -23.63 0.22
CA ILE A 66 26.91 -23.53 0.19
C ILE A 66 27.39 -22.46 1.18
N MET A 67 26.75 -21.29 1.18
CA MET A 67 27.10 -20.19 2.09
C MET A 67 26.92 -20.61 3.55
N LYS A 68 25.86 -21.36 3.86
CA LYS A 68 25.61 -21.92 5.19
C LYS A 68 26.60 -23.04 5.56
N ALA A 69 27.08 -23.83 4.60
CA ALA A 69 28.14 -24.81 4.82
C ALA A 69 29.50 -24.15 5.13
N LEU A 70 29.75 -22.95 4.59
CA LEU A 70 30.91 -22.10 4.91
C LEU A 70 30.76 -21.32 6.22
N GLY A 71 29.65 -21.49 6.96
CA GLY A 71 29.42 -20.85 8.26
C GLY A 71 28.69 -19.51 8.22
N ALA A 72 28.06 -19.14 7.09
CA ALA A 72 27.29 -17.90 7.01
C ALA A 72 26.12 -17.87 7.99
N SER A 73 26.00 -16.77 8.72
CA SER A 73 24.94 -16.61 9.73
C SER A 73 23.57 -16.44 9.08
N GLN A 74 22.57 -17.12 9.63
CA GLN A 74 21.17 -17.01 9.21
C GLN A 74 20.61 -15.58 9.29
N ARG A 75 21.24 -14.74 10.14
CA ARG A 75 20.92 -13.30 10.28
C ARG A 75 21.31 -12.50 9.05
N LEU A 76 22.43 -12.84 8.40
CA LEU A 76 22.91 -12.16 7.20
C LEU A 76 21.90 -12.34 6.05
N ILE A 77 21.40 -13.57 5.88
CA ILE A 77 20.43 -13.90 4.82
C ILE A 77 19.09 -13.22 5.07
N SER A 78 18.58 -13.25 6.31
CA SER A 78 17.34 -12.53 6.65
C SER A 78 17.49 -11.02 6.52
N GLY A 79 18.65 -10.46 6.85
CA GLY A 79 18.94 -9.03 6.69
C GLY A 79 18.99 -8.61 5.24
N PHE A 80 19.59 -9.43 4.37
CA PHE A 80 19.61 -9.21 2.94
C PHE A 80 18.19 -9.18 2.35
N LEU A 81 17.35 -10.17 2.70
CA LEU A 81 15.98 -10.24 2.22
C LEU A 81 15.10 -9.09 2.73
N ALA A 82 15.30 -8.67 3.99
CA ALA A 82 14.63 -7.51 4.55
C ALA A 82 15.07 -6.20 3.86
N ALA A 83 16.37 -6.05 3.55
CA ALA A 83 16.86 -4.91 2.80
C ALA A 83 16.26 -4.83 1.39
N GLU A 84 16.14 -5.98 0.71
CA GLU A 84 15.51 -6.06 -0.61
C GLU A 84 14.02 -5.68 -0.55
N ALA A 85 13.29 -6.14 0.46
CA ALA A 85 11.91 -5.73 0.69
C ALA A 85 11.77 -4.23 0.95
N VAL A 86 12.67 -3.65 1.77
CA VAL A 86 12.70 -2.20 2.03
C VAL A 86 12.97 -1.42 0.73
N LEU A 87 13.93 -1.88 -0.08
CA LEU A 87 14.23 -1.26 -1.37
C LEU A 87 13.03 -1.31 -2.32
N LEU A 88 12.36 -2.47 -2.42
CA LEU A 88 11.14 -2.61 -3.24
C LEU A 88 10.02 -1.68 -2.76
N GLY A 89 9.79 -1.60 -1.44
CA GLY A 89 8.80 -0.68 -0.86
C GLY A 89 9.16 0.79 -1.09
N ALA A 90 10.43 1.16 -0.90
CA ALA A 90 10.88 2.54 -1.10
C ALA A 90 10.78 2.98 -2.57
N LEU A 91 11.25 2.14 -3.50
CA LEU A 91 11.15 2.41 -4.94
C LEU A 91 9.69 2.45 -5.39
N GLY A 92 8.87 1.50 -4.94
CA GLY A 92 7.44 1.48 -5.20
C GLY A 92 6.74 2.74 -4.70
N ALA A 93 7.08 3.23 -3.50
CA ALA A 93 6.53 4.47 -2.95
C ALA A 93 6.92 5.70 -3.77
N VAL A 94 8.19 5.83 -4.16
CA VAL A 94 8.69 6.97 -4.96
C VAL A 94 8.01 7.00 -6.32
N ILE A 95 8.02 5.86 -7.03
CA ILE A 95 7.42 5.73 -8.36
C ILE A 95 5.91 5.93 -8.29
N GLY A 96 5.24 5.24 -7.36
CA GLY A 96 3.80 5.33 -7.16
C GLY A 96 3.34 6.73 -6.77
N PHE A 97 4.10 7.44 -5.92
CA PHE A 97 3.80 8.83 -5.57
C PHE A 97 3.96 9.78 -6.76
N GLY A 98 5.00 9.60 -7.57
CA GLY A 98 5.22 10.37 -8.79
C GLY A 98 4.08 10.19 -9.79
N PHE A 99 3.70 8.95 -10.08
CA PHE A 99 2.56 8.65 -10.95
C PHE A 99 1.22 9.10 -10.34
N GLY A 100 1.05 8.99 -9.02
CA GLY A 100 -0.16 9.42 -8.32
C GLY A 100 -0.38 10.92 -8.42
N ILE A 101 0.66 11.73 -8.19
CA ILE A 101 0.61 13.19 -8.37
C ILE A 101 0.39 13.53 -9.84
N GLY A 102 1.15 12.91 -10.75
CA GLY A 102 1.04 13.17 -12.18
C GLY A 102 -0.37 12.89 -12.70
N GLY A 103 -0.95 11.74 -12.33
CA GLY A 103 -2.30 11.35 -12.67
C GLY A 103 -3.36 12.28 -12.04
N ALA A 104 -3.21 12.63 -10.77
CA ALA A 104 -4.11 13.57 -10.09
C ALA A 104 -4.09 14.97 -10.73
N ALA A 105 -2.91 15.47 -11.09
CA ALA A 105 -2.76 16.76 -11.77
C ALA A 105 -3.39 16.74 -13.18
N TRP A 106 -3.24 15.64 -13.92
CA TRP A 106 -3.82 15.47 -15.24
C TRP A 106 -5.36 15.42 -15.19
N ILE A 107 -5.92 14.59 -14.30
CA ILE A 107 -7.37 14.48 -14.09
C ILE A 107 -7.96 15.80 -13.60
N GLY A 108 -7.28 16.47 -12.66
CA GLY A 108 -7.69 17.75 -12.09
C GLY A 108 -7.79 18.86 -13.14
N ARG A 109 -6.78 18.97 -14.02
CA ARG A 109 -6.81 19.91 -15.15
C ARG A 109 -7.90 19.57 -16.16
N ALA A 110 -8.05 18.30 -16.51
CA ALA A 110 -9.00 17.86 -17.53
C ALA A 110 -10.48 18.04 -17.12
N ASN A 111 -10.82 17.85 -15.84
CA ASN A 111 -12.21 17.83 -15.39
C ASN A 111 -12.65 19.12 -14.69
N PHE A 112 -11.78 19.75 -13.89
CA PHE A 112 -12.20 20.80 -12.96
C PHE A 112 -11.59 22.18 -13.26
N HIS A 113 -10.68 22.29 -14.24
CA HIS A 113 -9.89 23.52 -14.50
C HIS A 113 -9.22 24.12 -13.25
N ALA A 114 -9.11 23.34 -12.17
CA ALA A 114 -8.58 23.75 -10.89
C ALA A 114 -7.20 23.10 -10.69
N PRO A 115 -6.18 23.86 -10.24
CA PRO A 115 -4.88 23.28 -9.94
C PRO A 115 -4.98 22.39 -8.70
N VAL A 116 -4.93 21.07 -8.90
CA VAL A 116 -4.74 20.12 -7.80
C VAL A 116 -3.30 20.29 -7.30
N VAL A 117 -3.15 20.92 -6.14
CA VAL A 117 -1.83 21.18 -5.56
C VAL A 117 -1.32 19.90 -4.89
N PRO A 118 -0.17 19.35 -5.32
CA PRO A 118 0.39 18.16 -4.69
C PRO A 118 0.79 18.45 -3.24
N ARG A 119 0.28 17.64 -2.33
CA ARG A 119 0.51 17.81 -0.89
C ARG A 119 1.68 16.94 -0.45
N PHE A 120 2.90 17.45 -0.59
CA PHE A 120 4.13 16.72 -0.26
C PHE A 120 4.19 16.19 1.17
N SER A 121 3.43 16.78 2.11
CA SER A 121 3.33 16.29 3.49
C SER A 121 2.79 14.86 3.63
N VAL A 122 2.11 14.30 2.62
CA VAL A 122 1.65 12.90 2.65
C VAL A 122 2.71 11.91 2.16
N PHE A 123 3.82 12.37 1.60
CA PHE A 123 4.86 11.49 1.11
C PHE A 123 5.47 10.60 2.20
N PRO A 124 5.82 11.11 3.40
CA PRO A 124 6.41 10.27 4.45
C PRO A 124 5.47 9.17 4.93
N THR A 125 4.15 9.42 4.99
CA THR A 125 3.18 8.40 5.42
C THR A 125 2.99 7.32 4.35
N ILE A 126 3.01 7.69 3.07
CA ILE A 126 2.97 6.74 1.94
C ILE A 126 4.24 5.89 1.92
N LEU A 127 5.41 6.50 2.09
CA LEU A 127 6.69 5.81 2.15
C LEU A 127 6.72 4.81 3.31
N ALA A 128 6.36 5.26 4.52
CA ALA A 128 6.29 4.41 5.70
C ALA A 128 5.29 3.25 5.51
N GLY A 129 4.10 3.53 4.97
CA GLY A 129 3.08 2.52 4.69
C GLY A 129 3.55 1.49 3.65
N SER A 130 4.17 1.92 2.56
CA SER A 130 4.66 1.03 1.51
C SER A 130 5.79 0.13 2.00
N VAL A 131 6.75 0.68 2.74
CA VAL A 131 7.83 -0.09 3.37
C VAL A 131 7.26 -1.08 4.39
N ALA A 132 6.29 -0.67 5.21
CA ALA A 132 5.65 -1.58 6.16
C ALA A 132 4.96 -2.75 5.45
N VAL A 133 4.21 -2.49 4.38
CA VAL A 133 3.56 -3.54 3.58
C VAL A 133 4.59 -4.49 2.96
N ALA A 134 5.66 -3.96 2.37
CA ALA A 134 6.71 -4.78 1.78
C ALA A 134 7.44 -5.65 2.82
N LEU A 135 7.71 -5.10 4.01
CA LEU A 135 8.27 -5.86 5.13
C LEU A 135 7.33 -6.96 5.59
N ILE A 136 6.03 -6.69 5.72
CA ILE A 136 5.02 -7.69 6.07
C ILE A 136 5.00 -8.83 5.05
N ALA A 137 5.07 -8.51 3.76
CA ALA A 137 5.17 -9.51 2.70
C ALA A 137 6.43 -10.40 2.86
N ALA A 138 7.56 -9.80 3.25
CA ALA A 138 8.84 -10.48 3.41
C ALA A 138 8.94 -11.36 4.66
N ILE A 139 8.05 -11.21 5.65
CA ILE A 139 8.07 -12.06 6.86
C ILE A 139 7.95 -13.54 6.50
N LEU A 140 7.00 -13.89 5.63
CA LEU A 140 6.74 -15.29 5.26
C LEU A 140 7.96 -15.97 4.58
N PRO A 141 8.59 -15.42 3.52
CA PRO A 141 9.74 -16.05 2.88
C PRO A 141 10.95 -16.09 3.81
N ILE A 142 11.14 -15.09 4.69
CA ILE A 142 12.17 -15.13 5.73
C ILE A 142 11.97 -16.38 6.61
N PHE A 143 10.75 -16.65 7.06
CA PHE A 143 10.44 -17.84 7.86
C PHE A 143 10.66 -19.15 7.09
N LEU A 144 10.28 -19.23 5.81
CA LEU A 144 10.55 -20.39 4.96
C LEU A 144 12.05 -20.68 4.87
N LEU A 145 12.88 -19.65 4.66
CA LEU A 145 14.33 -19.76 4.58
C LEU A 145 14.95 -20.31 5.86
N ARG A 146 14.38 -19.97 7.03
CA ARG A 146 14.85 -20.51 8.32
C ARG A 146 14.64 -22.02 8.44
N ARG A 147 13.63 -22.57 7.76
CA ARG A 147 13.30 -24.01 7.80
C ARG A 147 14.02 -24.82 6.72
N VAL A 148 14.71 -24.19 5.77
CA VAL A 148 15.50 -24.90 4.77
C VAL A 148 16.66 -25.63 5.47
N GLN A 149 16.52 -26.95 5.56
CA GLN A 149 17.55 -27.86 6.07
C GLN A 149 18.52 -28.18 4.92
N PRO A 150 19.81 -27.81 5.04
CA PRO A 150 20.81 -28.05 3.99
C PRO A 150 20.97 -29.53 3.61
N ALA A 151 20.61 -30.45 4.52
CA ALA A 151 20.75 -31.88 4.35
C ALA A 151 19.87 -32.49 3.24
N MET A 152 18.73 -31.87 2.91
CA MET A 152 17.84 -32.40 1.85
C MET A 152 18.33 -32.04 0.44
N ILE A 153 18.99 -30.89 0.26
CA ILE A 153 19.40 -30.39 -1.06
C ILE A 153 20.63 -31.14 -1.59
N LEU A 154 21.49 -31.62 -0.69
CA LEU A 154 22.69 -32.39 -1.05
C LEU A 154 22.44 -33.89 -1.23
N ARG A 155 21.24 -34.38 -0.92
CA ARG A 155 20.88 -35.79 -1.08
C ARG A 155 20.31 -36.14 -2.45
N GLY A 156 20.05 -35.15 -3.31
CA GLY A 156 19.77 -35.40 -4.72
C GLY A 156 18.59 -36.33 -4.98
N GLU A 157 17.45 -36.06 -4.34
CA GLU A 157 16.14 -36.53 -4.81
C GLU A 157 15.27 -35.34 -5.16
#